data_AF-A0A3S0E0D7-F1
#
_entry.id   AF-A0A3S0E0D7-F1
#
_cell.length_a   1.000
_cell.length_b   1.000
_cell.length_c   1.000
_cell.angle_alpha   90.00
_cell.angle_beta   90.00
_cell.angle_gamma   90.00
#
_symmetry.space_group_name_H-M   'P 1'
#
loop_
_entity.id
_entity.type
_entity.pdbx_description
1 polymer ?
#
loop_
_entity_poly.entity_id
_entity_poly.type
_entity_poly.pdbx_seq_one_letter_code
_entity_poly.pdbx_strand_id
1 'polypeptide(L)'
;MTPTRCLLALPLVLLGACTTTPDAQHPMDQGWRVAHVDHEVALDESTPLVRFSEDCRSLMPSAQTDGVRWALLHFRRPPEEVFRVVPLKDGQHLKEEQTVYVNVDNCTQAVERR
;
A
#
# COMPACT_ATOMS: atom_id res chain seq x y z
N MET A 1 -15.87 31.08 -63.29
CA MET A 1 -16.51 30.24 -62.25
C MET A 1 -15.40 29.49 -61.52
N THR A 2 -14.99 29.99 -60.36
CA THR A 2 -13.90 29.44 -59.53
C THR A 2 -14.52 28.80 -58.28
N PRO A 3 -14.19 27.56 -57.91
CA PRO A 3 -14.79 26.92 -56.74
C PRO A 3 -14.09 27.36 -55.45
N THR A 4 -14.88 27.91 -54.53
CA THR A 4 -14.52 28.29 -53.17
C THR A 4 -14.18 27.05 -52.34
N ARG A 5 -12.93 26.99 -51.86
CA ARG A 5 -12.41 25.92 -50.99
C ARG A 5 -13.06 25.98 -49.61
N CYS A 6 -13.82 24.95 -49.24
CA CYS A 6 -14.21 24.73 -47.85
C CYS A 6 -13.00 24.14 -47.08
N LEU A 7 -12.35 24.99 -46.29
CA LEU A 7 -11.40 24.58 -45.26
C LEU A 7 -12.19 23.87 -44.14
N LEU A 8 -12.13 22.54 -44.12
CA LEU A 8 -12.61 21.72 -43.01
C LEU A 8 -11.65 21.89 -41.83
N ALA A 9 -12.11 22.57 -40.78
CA ALA A 9 -11.44 22.62 -39.49
C ALA A 9 -11.64 21.27 -38.76
N LEU A 10 -10.56 20.52 -38.55
CA LEU A 10 -10.56 19.35 -37.66
C LEU A 10 -10.53 19.83 -36.19
N PRO A 11 -11.49 19.45 -35.33
CA PRO A 11 -11.33 19.64 -33.91
C PRO A 11 -10.35 18.58 -33.38
N LEU A 12 -9.16 19.01 -32.95
CA LEU A 12 -8.26 18.18 -32.14
C LEU A 12 -8.94 17.90 -30.80
N VAL A 13 -9.47 16.69 -30.65
CA VAL A 13 -9.90 16.14 -29.36
C VAL A 13 -8.64 15.78 -28.59
N LEU A 14 -8.24 16.66 -27.67
CA LEU A 14 -7.21 16.38 -26.67
C LEU A 14 -7.76 15.36 -25.68
N LEU A 15 -7.54 14.08 -25.96
CA LEU A 15 -7.64 13.01 -24.96
C LEU A 15 -6.52 13.25 -23.95
N GLY A 16 -6.86 13.89 -22.83
CA GLY A 16 -6.01 13.94 -21.65
C GLY A 16 -5.78 12.50 -21.18
N ALA A 17 -4.60 11.97 -21.49
CA ALA A 17 -4.18 10.69 -20.96
C ALA A 17 -4.05 10.84 -19.44
N CYS A 18 -4.95 10.20 -18.68
CA CYS A 18 -4.72 9.91 -17.28
C CYS A 18 -3.51 8.98 -17.21
N THR A 19 -2.30 9.55 -17.11
CA THR A 19 -1.10 8.80 -16.81
C THR A 19 -1.17 8.42 -15.34
N THR A 20 -1.68 7.23 -15.05
CA THR A 20 -1.41 6.56 -13.78
C THR A 20 0.07 6.24 -13.79
N THR A 21 0.91 7.12 -13.23
CA THR A 21 2.33 6.84 -13.05
C THR A 21 2.44 5.60 -12.17
N PRO A 22 2.93 4.46 -12.67
CA PRO A 22 3.18 3.31 -11.82
C PRO A 22 4.23 3.72 -10.79
N ASP A 23 4.02 3.38 -9.51
CA ASP A 23 5.02 3.65 -8.49
C ASP A 23 6.23 2.73 -8.73
N ALA A 24 7.29 3.30 -9.30
CA ALA A 24 8.50 2.57 -9.63
C ALA A 24 9.31 2.16 -8.38
N GLN A 25 9.08 2.80 -7.23
CA GLN A 25 9.80 2.51 -5.99
C GLN A 25 9.20 1.31 -5.25
N HIS A 26 7.89 1.10 -5.38
CA HIS A 26 7.15 0.04 -4.69
C HIS A 26 6.34 -0.82 -5.68
N PRO A 27 7.03 -1.58 -6.55
CA PRO A 27 6.38 -2.32 -7.62
C PRO A 27 5.53 -3.48 -7.07
N MET A 28 4.26 -3.54 -7.47
CA MET A 28 3.27 -4.48 -6.91
C MET A 28 3.60 -5.96 -7.16
N ASP A 29 4.33 -6.28 -8.22
CA ASP A 29 4.78 -7.64 -8.52
C ASP A 29 5.86 -8.15 -7.55
N GLN A 30 6.48 -7.27 -6.75
CA GLN A 30 7.50 -7.60 -5.75
C GLN A 30 6.95 -7.60 -4.31
N GLY A 31 5.66 -7.91 -4.15
CA GLY A 31 5.02 -7.99 -2.83
C GLY A 31 4.63 -6.64 -2.21
N TRP A 32 4.92 -5.52 -2.86
CA TRP A 32 4.51 -4.20 -2.35
C TRP A 32 3.01 -3.97 -2.53
N ARG A 33 2.34 -3.53 -1.46
CA ARG A 33 0.93 -3.14 -1.49
C ARG A 33 0.77 -1.77 -0.86
N VAL A 34 -0.23 -1.05 -1.36
CA VAL A 34 -0.77 0.12 -0.68
C VAL A 34 -1.70 -0.39 0.41
N ALA A 35 -1.45 0.04 1.63
CA ALA A 35 -2.23 -0.32 2.81
C ALA A 35 -2.64 0.91 3.60
N HIS A 36 -3.62 0.73 4.46
CA HIS A 36 -4.12 1.74 5.38
C HIS A 36 -3.81 1.30 6.81
N VAL A 37 -3.39 2.25 7.64
CA VAL A 37 -3.08 2.01 9.05
C VAL A 37 -4.38 1.97 9.84
N ASP A 38 -4.64 0.88 10.55
CA ASP A 38 -5.75 0.85 11.51
C ASP A 38 -5.31 1.52 12.81
N HIS A 39 -4.32 0.95 13.49
CA HIS A 39 -3.76 1.46 14.75
C HIS A 39 -2.42 0.78 15.07
N GLU A 40 -1.66 1.35 16.00
CA GLU A 40 -0.50 0.69 16.60
C GLU A 40 -0.97 -0.42 17.56
N VAL A 41 -0.28 -1.57 17.58
CA VAL A 41 -0.63 -2.72 18.42
C VAL A 41 0.55 -3.14 19.30
N ALA A 42 0.27 -3.67 20.49
CA ALA A 42 1.31 -4.21 21.37
C ALA A 42 1.81 -5.59 20.88
N LEU A 43 2.96 -6.05 21.37
CA LEU A 43 3.52 -7.35 20.99
C LEU A 43 2.59 -8.53 21.37
N ASP A 44 1.92 -8.43 22.51
CA ASP A 44 1.05 -9.46 23.09
C ASP A 44 -0.45 -9.22 22.83
N GLU A 45 -0.79 -8.14 22.13
CA GLU A 45 -2.17 -7.79 21.85
C GLU A 45 -2.82 -8.80 20.90
N SER A 46 -3.97 -9.36 21.33
CA SER A 46 -4.81 -10.17 20.47
C SER A 46 -5.48 -9.27 19.43
N THR A 47 -5.01 -9.32 18.19
CA THR A 47 -5.70 -8.69 17.08
C THR A 47 -6.84 -9.61 16.61
N PRO A 48 -8.02 -9.06 16.25
CA PRO A 48 -9.07 -9.84 15.62
C PRO A 48 -8.58 -10.22 14.22
N LEU A 49 -7.77 -11.27 14.15
CA LEU A 49 -7.22 -11.82 12.93
C LEU A 49 -8.38 -12.47 12.14
N VAL A 50 -9.15 -11.62 11.45
CA VAL A 50 -10.05 -12.02 10.37
C VAL A 50 -9.26 -12.84 9.33
N ARG A 51 -9.95 -13.70 8.59
CA ARG A 51 -9.35 -14.62 7.61
C ARG A 51 -8.23 -13.94 6.79
N PHE A 52 -7.14 -14.67 6.58
CA PHE A 52 -5.94 -14.25 5.81
C PHE A 52 -5.06 -13.20 6.44
N SER A 53 -5.21 -12.95 7.73
CA SER A 53 -4.31 -12.08 8.44
C SER A 53 -3.01 -12.79 8.82
N GLU A 54 -1.90 -12.28 8.28
CA GLU A 54 -0.56 -12.71 8.66
C GLU A 54 -0.06 -11.81 9.78
N ASP A 55 0.38 -12.44 10.87
CA ASP A 55 0.93 -11.73 12.01
C ASP A 55 2.46 -11.85 12.00
N CYS A 56 3.14 -10.78 11.58
CA CYS A 56 4.59 -10.78 11.50
C CYS A 56 5.26 -10.97 12.87
N ARG A 57 4.56 -10.74 13.99
CA ARG A 57 5.06 -11.05 15.34
C ARG A 57 5.32 -12.55 15.53
N SER A 58 4.50 -13.39 14.89
CA SER A 58 4.63 -14.85 14.96
C SER A 58 5.63 -15.45 13.97
N LEU A 59 5.92 -14.71 12.88
CA LEU A 59 6.79 -15.16 11.80
C LEU A 59 8.24 -14.70 11.97
N MET A 60 8.48 -13.67 12.78
CA MET A 60 9.82 -13.16 13.07
C MET A 60 10.47 -13.90 14.25
N PRO A 61 11.81 -14.11 14.23
CA PRO A 61 12.53 -14.63 15.39
C PRO A 61 12.40 -13.70 16.60
N SER A 62 12.33 -14.26 17.82
CA SER A 62 12.16 -13.48 19.06
C SER A 62 13.20 -12.38 19.27
N ALA A 63 14.45 -12.59 18.84
CA ALA A 63 15.52 -11.60 18.89
C ALA A 63 15.25 -10.35 18.02
N GLN A 64 14.31 -10.43 17.08
CA GLN A 64 13.89 -9.34 16.19
C GLN A 64 12.51 -8.78 16.56
N THR A 65 11.83 -9.34 17.56
CA THR A 65 10.53 -8.83 18.02
C THR A 65 10.65 -7.99 19.28
N ASP A 66 11.71 -8.19 20.06
CA ASP A 66 11.94 -7.45 21.31
C ASP A 66 12.21 -5.96 21.04
N GLY A 67 11.50 -5.09 21.77
CA GLY A 67 11.56 -3.64 21.58
C GLY A 67 10.94 -3.10 20.28
N VAL A 68 10.46 -3.97 19.39
CA VAL A 68 9.82 -3.54 18.13
C VAL A 68 8.39 -3.10 18.38
N ARG A 69 8.01 -1.98 17.77
CA ARG A 69 6.62 -1.50 17.73
C ARG A 69 5.92 -2.03 16.50
N TRP A 70 4.61 -2.23 16.61
CA TRP A 70 3.82 -2.89 15.59
C TRP A 70 2.62 -2.03 15.20
N ALA A 71 2.14 -2.21 13.98
CA ALA A 71 0.87 -1.66 13.54
C ALA A 71 0.03 -2.72 12.86
N LEU A 72 -1.28 -2.64 13.08
CA LEU A 72 -2.26 -3.34 12.27
C LEU A 72 -2.55 -2.49 11.03
N LEU A 73 -2.46 -3.11 9.86
CA LEU A 73 -2.82 -2.50 8.59
C LEU A 73 -3.93 -3.32 7.92
N HIS A 74 -4.67 -2.69 7.01
CA HIS A 74 -5.52 -3.39 6.04
C HIS A 74 -5.19 -3.00 4.60
N PHE A 75 -5.34 -3.95 3.67
CA PHE A 75 -5.20 -3.69 2.24
C PHE A 75 -6.09 -4.61 1.41
N ARG A 76 -6.42 -4.16 0.20
CA ARG A 76 -7.26 -4.93 -0.72
C ARG A 76 -6.45 -6.01 -1.44
N ARG A 77 -6.84 -7.27 -1.28
CA ARG A 77 -6.38 -8.41 -2.10
C ARG A 77 -7.63 -9.10 -2.66
N PRO A 78 -8.09 -8.74 -3.87
CA PRO A 78 -9.33 -9.25 -4.42
C PRO A 78 -9.42 -10.79 -4.33
N PRO A 79 -10.55 -11.34 -3.87
CA PRO A 79 -11.83 -10.66 -3.62
C PRO A 79 -11.99 -10.06 -2.21
N GLU A 80 -10.97 -10.10 -1.37
CA GLU A 80 -11.08 -9.83 0.06
C GLU A 80 -10.23 -8.64 0.52
N GLU A 81 -10.48 -8.22 1.75
CA GLU A 81 -9.63 -7.31 2.50
C GLU A 81 -8.75 -8.13 3.44
N VAL A 82 -7.49 -7.78 3.51
CA VAL A 82 -6.48 -8.51 4.28
C VAL A 82 -5.96 -7.59 5.35
N PHE A 83 -5.97 -8.08 6.59
CA PHE A 83 -5.39 -7.40 7.75
C PHE A 83 -3.99 -7.96 8.03
N ARG A 84 -3.02 -7.14 8.40
CA ARG A 84 -1.66 -7.61 8.66
C ARG A 84 -1.02 -6.83 9.77
N VAL A 85 -0.41 -7.52 10.72
CA VAL A 85 0.45 -6.90 11.74
C VAL A 85 1.87 -6.84 11.20
N VAL A 86 2.48 -5.66 11.23
CA VAL A 86 3.79 -5.39 10.63
C VAL A 86 4.66 -4.54 11.55
N PRO A 87 6.00 -4.67 11.46
CA PRO A 87 6.90 -3.88 12.29
C PRO A 87 6.96 -2.42 11.81
N LEU A 88 7.11 -1.52 12.77
CA LEU A 88 7.39 -0.10 12.55
C LEU A 88 8.89 0.17 12.71
N LYS A 89 9.41 1.15 11.97
CA LYS A 89 10.77 1.67 12.19
C LYS A 89 10.83 2.40 13.54
N ASP A 90 12.01 2.42 14.16
CA ASP A 90 12.24 3.19 15.38
C ASP A 90 11.89 4.66 15.19
N GLY A 91 11.14 5.23 16.14
CA GLY A 91 10.63 6.60 16.07
C GLY A 91 9.59 6.87 14.97
N GLN A 92 9.19 5.88 14.18
CA GLN A 92 8.10 6.02 13.22
C GLN A 92 6.77 6.15 13.96
N HIS A 93 6.04 7.22 13.69
CA HIS A 93 4.66 7.38 14.11
C HIS A 93 3.78 7.40 12.87
N LEU A 94 2.72 6.61 12.91
CA LEU A 94 1.70 6.55 11.88
C LEU A 94 0.37 6.98 12.47
N LYS A 95 -0.48 7.58 11.65
CA LYS A 95 -1.85 7.93 12.04
C LYS A 95 -2.81 6.87 11.54
N GLU A 96 -3.90 6.67 12.25
CA GLU A 96 -5.03 5.87 11.73
C GLU A 96 -5.47 6.42 10.35
N GLU A 97 -5.89 5.53 9.48
CA GLU A 97 -6.23 5.74 8.06
C GLU A 97 -5.08 6.23 7.16
N GLN A 98 -3.86 6.40 7.70
CA GLN A 98 -2.71 6.81 6.90
C GLN A 98 -2.39 5.74 5.85
N THR A 99 -2.22 6.19 4.61
CA THR A 99 -1.77 5.33 3.52
C THR A 99 -0.26 5.10 3.59
N VAL A 100 0.15 3.84 3.52
CA VAL A 100 1.55 3.39 3.57
C VAL A 100 1.83 2.33 2.52
N TYR A 101 3.11 2.11 2.23
CA TYR A 101 3.60 0.97 1.49
C TYR A 101 4.02 -0.15 2.46
N VAL A 102 3.54 -1.36 2.18
CA VAL A 102 3.88 -2.57 2.94
C VAL A 102 4.35 -3.65 1.99
N ASN A 103 5.42 -4.36 2.34
CA ASN A 103 5.83 -5.57 1.63
C ASN A 103 5.15 -6.78 2.28
N VAL A 104 4.20 -7.39 1.58
CA VAL A 104 3.41 -8.51 2.12
C VAL A 104 4.12 -9.86 2.04
N ASP A 105 5.27 -9.92 1.37
CA ASP A 105 6.07 -11.13 1.26
C ASP A 105 7.26 -11.12 2.24
N ASN A 106 7.49 -10.01 2.95
CA ASN A 106 8.64 -9.84 3.85
C ASN A 106 8.28 -9.17 5.19
N CYS A 107 8.14 -9.99 6.23
CA CYS A 107 7.84 -9.51 7.59
C CYS A 107 8.98 -8.75 8.27
N THR A 108 10.24 -8.88 7.84
CA THR A 108 11.35 -8.12 8.45
C THR A 108 11.46 -6.71 7.87
N GLN A 109 10.71 -6.41 6.81
CA GLN A 109 10.69 -5.10 6.19
C GLN A 109 9.61 -4.22 6.83
N ALA A 110 10.06 -3.17 7.51
CA ALA A 110 9.15 -2.20 8.09
C ALA A 110 8.44 -1.37 7.01
N VAL A 111 7.25 -0.87 7.37
CA VAL A 111 6.38 -0.09 6.49
C VAL A 111 7.02 1.23 6.06
N GLU A 112 6.70 1.67 4.85
CA GLU A 112 7.22 2.90 4.25
C GLU A 112 6.10 3.91 4.04
N ARG A 113 6.40 5.20 4.19
CA ARG A 113 5.40 6.25 3.94
C ARG A 113 5.19 6.39 2.44
N ARG A 114 3.95 6.60 2.03
CA ARG A 114 3.58 6.99 0.68
C ARG A 114 3.74 8.49 0.46
#